data_AF-A0A968E1F3-F1
#
_entry.id   AF-A0A968E1F3-F1
#
_cell.length_a   1.000
_cell.length_b   1.000
_cell.length_c   1.000
_cell.angle_alpha   90.00
_cell.angle_beta   90.00
_cell.angle_gamma   90.00
#
_symmetry.space_group_name_H-M   'P 1'
#
loop_
_entity.id
_entity.type
_entity.pdbx_description
1 polymer ?
#
loop_
_entity_poly.entity_id
_entity_poly.type
_entity_poly.pdbx_seq_one_letter_code
_entity_poly.pdbx_strand_id
1 'polypeptide(L)'
;MRQGYRKITLKGYHNLFKRDIDRPAKIGTGNLIIYEDRAEFYSEKSNFIWYIRNFTCVTTNGHYFEFRIKNQPFFQIHFLEESALKYEIILRKWLSEHYHKHQPSIIEYQPRVRMQLPTQSDGLWRPSSNQKKITPYKLEKILMGLITLFFRSLLSLW
;
A
#
# COMPACT_ATOMS: atom_id res chain seq x y z
N MET A 1 -13.39 -16.95 -18.42
CA MET A 1 -14.40 -16.39 -17.50
C MET A 1 -13.69 -15.83 -16.27
N ARG A 2 -13.71 -14.50 -16.08
CA ARG A 2 -13.13 -13.84 -14.89
C ARG A 2 -14.09 -14.08 -13.71
N GLN A 3 -13.69 -14.81 -12.68
CA GLN A 3 -14.49 -14.93 -11.45
C GLN A 3 -14.67 -13.54 -10.84
N GLY A 4 -15.93 -13.22 -10.53
CA GLY A 4 -16.48 -11.87 -10.55
C GLY A 4 -15.93 -10.92 -9.50
N TYR A 5 -15.35 -9.82 -9.95
CA TYR A 5 -15.22 -8.63 -9.13
C TYR A 5 -16.64 -8.10 -8.86
N ARG A 6 -16.98 -7.90 -7.60
CA ARG A 6 -18.18 -7.18 -7.19
C ARG A 6 -17.86 -5.69 -7.23
N LYS A 7 -18.48 -4.95 -8.14
CA LYS A 7 -18.42 -3.48 -8.13
C LYS A 7 -19.18 -2.96 -6.91
N ILE A 8 -18.48 -2.26 -6.04
CA ILE A 8 -19.08 -1.47 -4.98
C ILE A 8 -19.02 -0.02 -5.43
N THR A 9 -20.18 0.59 -5.66
CA THR A 9 -20.27 2.02 -5.95
C THR A 9 -20.29 2.78 -4.62
N LEU A 10 -19.18 3.44 -4.29
CA LEU A 10 -19.16 4.40 -3.20
C LEU A 10 -19.85 5.69 -3.66
N LYS A 11 -20.83 6.17 -2.88
CA LYS A 11 -21.47 7.46 -3.07
C LYS A 11 -21.07 8.39 -1.93
N GLY A 12 -20.45 9.53 -2.25
CA GLY A 12 -20.08 10.56 -1.27
C GLY A 12 -21.28 11.40 -0.81
N TYR A 13 -21.02 12.34 0.11
CA TYR A 13 -22.04 13.26 0.66
C TYR A 13 -22.81 13.95 -0.48
N HIS A 14 -24.16 13.91 -0.42
CA HIS A 14 -25.06 14.39 -1.46
C HIS A 14 -24.85 13.84 -2.90
N ASN A 15 -24.31 12.62 -3.07
CA ASN A 15 -24.08 11.99 -4.38
C ASN A 15 -23.12 12.76 -5.33
N LEU A 16 -22.37 13.76 -4.83
CA LEU A 16 -21.43 14.56 -5.62
C LEU A 16 -20.23 13.75 -6.14
N PHE A 17 -19.96 12.62 -5.51
CA PHE A 17 -18.87 11.72 -5.85
C PHE A 17 -19.39 10.29 -5.99
N LYS A 18 -19.11 9.66 -7.12
CA LYS A 18 -19.32 8.22 -7.34
C LYS A 18 -18.01 7.59 -7.79
N ARG A 19 -17.55 6.58 -7.06
CA ARG A 19 -16.39 5.78 -7.46
C ARG A 19 -16.75 4.31 -7.37
N ASP A 20 -16.61 3.63 -8.50
CA ASP A 20 -16.71 2.18 -8.55
C ASP A 20 -15.39 1.59 -8.09
N ILE A 21 -15.45 0.72 -7.08
CA ILE A 21 -14.32 -0.07 -6.62
C ILE A 21 -14.62 -1.53 -6.93
N ASP A 22 -13.71 -2.16 -7.66
CA ASP A 22 -13.75 -3.60 -7.91
C ASP A 22 -13.29 -4.34 -6.65
N ARG A 23 -14.22 -4.99 -5.94
CA ARG A 23 -13.91 -5.84 -4.78
C ARG A 23 -13.92 -7.32 -5.21
N PRO A 24 -12.92 -8.13 -4.84
CA PRO A 24 -12.99 -9.57 -5.05
C PRO A 24 -14.20 -10.17 -4.32
N ALA A 25 -14.95 -11.06 -4.99
CA ALA A 25 -16.10 -11.72 -4.39
C ALA A 25 -15.66 -12.63 -3.23
N LYS A 26 -16.36 -12.57 -2.09
CA LYS A 26 -16.15 -13.51 -0.99
C LYS A 26 -16.60 -14.90 -1.45
N ILE A 27 -15.64 -15.81 -1.56
CA ILE A 27 -15.85 -17.17 -2.08
C ILE A 27 -16.44 -18.08 -0.99
N GLY A 28 -16.00 -17.94 0.26
CA GLY A 28 -16.52 -18.74 1.38
C GLY A 28 -15.92 -18.36 2.73
N THR A 29 -16.36 -19.09 3.76
CA THR A 29 -15.70 -19.17 5.09
C THR A 29 -15.34 -20.64 5.29
N GLY A 30 -14.17 -20.94 5.86
CA GLY A 30 -13.68 -22.32 5.88
C GLY A 30 -12.31 -22.47 6.54
N ASN A 31 -11.80 -23.69 6.47
CA ASN A 31 -10.51 -24.09 7.06
C ASN A 31 -9.43 -24.19 5.98
N LEU A 32 -8.27 -23.61 6.23
CA LEU A 32 -7.08 -23.73 5.40
C LEU A 32 -6.12 -24.74 6.03
N ILE A 33 -5.78 -25.79 5.28
CA ILE A 33 -4.83 -26.83 5.70
C ILE A 33 -3.63 -26.80 4.75
N ILE A 34 -2.41 -26.84 5.30
CA ILE A 34 -1.16 -26.80 4.53
C ILE A 34 -0.46 -28.15 4.69
N TYR A 35 -0.21 -28.83 3.57
CA TYR A 35 0.56 -30.08 3.48
C TYR A 35 1.94 -29.81 2.86
N GLU A 36 2.80 -30.83 2.76
CA GLU A 36 4.14 -30.67 2.16
C GLU A 36 4.08 -30.18 0.70
N ASP A 37 3.11 -30.64 -0.10
CA ASP A 37 3.05 -30.43 -1.55
C ASP A 37 1.85 -29.60 -2.03
N ARG A 38 0.91 -29.27 -1.14
CA ARG A 38 -0.32 -28.54 -1.48
C ARG A 38 -0.94 -27.83 -0.28
N ALA A 39 -1.78 -26.86 -0.57
CA ALA A 39 -2.70 -26.25 0.39
C ALA A 39 -4.14 -26.53 -0.02
N GLU A 40 -4.99 -26.81 0.96
CA GLU A 40 -6.40 -27.14 0.77
C GLU A 40 -7.27 -26.18 1.56
N PHE A 41 -8.30 -25.62 0.93
CA PHE A 41 -9.31 -24.79 1.59
C PHE A 41 -10.67 -25.46 1.49
N TYR A 42 -11.20 -25.83 2.66
CA TYR A 42 -12.50 -26.47 2.81
C TYR A 42 -13.53 -25.45 3.30
N SER A 43 -14.53 -25.17 2.48
CA SER A 43 -15.70 -24.37 2.84
C SER A 43 -16.98 -25.15 2.61
N GLU A 44 -18.07 -24.72 3.24
CA GLU A 44 -19.40 -25.34 3.06
C GLU A 44 -19.85 -25.41 1.59
N LYS A 45 -19.39 -24.48 0.75
CA LYS A 45 -19.86 -24.33 -0.64
C LYS A 45 -18.88 -24.87 -1.68
N SER A 46 -17.62 -25.05 -1.31
CA SER A 46 -16.55 -25.27 -2.26
C SER A 46 -15.28 -25.76 -1.59
N ASN A 47 -14.56 -26.64 -2.29
CA ASN A 47 -13.25 -27.11 -1.88
C ASN A 47 -12.23 -26.66 -2.93
N PHE A 48 -11.14 -26.05 -2.46
CA PHE A 48 -10.04 -25.62 -3.32
C PHE A 48 -8.78 -26.38 -2.95
N ILE A 49 -8.03 -26.79 -3.97
CA ILE A 49 -6.75 -27.48 -3.81
C ILE A 49 -5.73 -26.74 -4.67
N TRP A 50 -4.67 -26.25 -4.03
CA TRP A 50 -3.59 -25.53 -4.68
C TRP A 50 -2.27 -26.26 -4.46
N TYR A 51 -1.72 -26.82 -5.53
CA TYR A 51 -0.39 -27.44 -5.48
C TYR A 51 0.71 -26.39 -5.33
N ILE A 52 1.70 -26.68 -4.50
CA ILE A 52 2.78 -25.77 -4.13
C ILE A 52 3.52 -25.21 -5.35
N ARG A 53 3.77 -26.06 -6.36
CA ARG A 53 4.43 -25.70 -7.63
C ARG A 53 3.71 -24.63 -8.45
N ASN A 54 2.43 -24.37 -8.16
CA ASN A 54 1.62 -23.41 -8.89
C ASN A 54 1.57 -22.05 -8.21
N PHE A 55 2.10 -21.89 -6.99
CA PHE A 55 2.16 -20.60 -6.32
C PHE A 55 3.16 -19.69 -7.02
N THR A 56 2.73 -18.48 -7.35
CA THR A 56 3.59 -17.48 -8.02
C THR A 56 3.88 -16.26 -7.16
N CYS A 57 3.02 -15.96 -6.19
CA CYS A 57 3.20 -14.84 -5.28
C CYS A 57 2.40 -15.07 -3.99
N VAL A 58 2.95 -14.63 -2.85
CA VAL A 58 2.32 -14.62 -1.53
C VAL A 58 2.68 -13.32 -0.82
N THR A 59 1.68 -12.56 -0.40
CA THR A 59 1.82 -11.24 0.24
C THR A 59 0.69 -10.99 1.23
N THR A 60 0.78 -9.88 1.96
CA THR A 60 -0.34 -9.33 2.74
C THR A 60 -0.78 -7.97 2.23
N ASN A 61 -2.04 -7.65 2.50
CA ASN A 61 -2.65 -6.35 2.21
C ASN A 61 -3.60 -5.99 3.36
N GLY A 62 -3.09 -5.23 4.33
CA GLY A 62 -3.80 -4.93 5.57
C GLY A 62 -4.11 -6.20 6.37
N HIS A 63 -5.39 -6.50 6.58
CA HIS A 63 -5.86 -7.69 7.29
C HIS A 63 -6.04 -8.92 6.39
N TYR A 64 -5.74 -8.80 5.10
CA TYR A 64 -5.92 -9.87 4.14
C TYR A 64 -4.58 -10.52 3.80
N PHE A 65 -4.58 -11.84 3.80
CA PHE A 65 -3.54 -12.66 3.22
C PHE A 65 -3.86 -12.87 1.73
N GLU A 66 -2.92 -12.56 0.85
CA GLU A 66 -3.12 -12.64 -0.60
C GLU A 66 -2.12 -13.60 -1.25
N PHE A 67 -2.58 -14.38 -2.22
CA PHE A 67 -1.69 -15.21 -3.02
C PHE A 67 -2.19 -15.38 -4.44
N ARG A 68 -1.27 -15.70 -5.35
CA ARG A 68 -1.55 -15.92 -6.77
C ARG A 68 -1.12 -17.32 -7.17
N ILE A 69 -2.00 -17.96 -7.93
CA ILE A 69 -1.77 -19.26 -8.53
C ILE A 69 -1.59 -19.07 -10.04
N LYS A 70 -0.66 -19.82 -10.65
CA LYS A 70 -0.38 -19.77 -12.07
C LYS A 70 -1.66 -19.99 -12.88
N ASN A 71 -1.91 -19.11 -13.86
CA ASN A 71 -3.11 -19.13 -14.72
C ASN A 71 -4.46 -19.04 -13.99
N GLN A 72 -4.47 -18.57 -12.75
CA GLN A 72 -5.67 -18.41 -11.93
C GLN A 72 -5.79 -16.95 -11.42
N PRO A 73 -6.98 -16.53 -10.96
CA PRO A 73 -7.12 -15.26 -10.26
C PRO A 73 -6.28 -15.21 -8.98
N PHE A 74 -6.12 -14.00 -8.43
CA PHE A 74 -5.59 -13.86 -7.08
C PHE A 74 -6.65 -14.28 -6.05
N PHE A 75 -6.18 -14.82 -4.93
CA PHE A 75 -7.01 -15.22 -3.81
C PHE A 75 -6.69 -14.34 -2.60
N GLN A 76 -7.71 -14.04 -1.81
CA GLN A 76 -7.58 -13.32 -0.56
C GLN A 76 -8.27 -14.10 0.57
N ILE A 77 -7.59 -14.24 1.70
CA ILE A 77 -8.12 -14.87 2.91
C ILE A 77 -8.06 -13.84 4.04
N HIS A 78 -9.18 -13.69 4.75
CA HIS A 78 -9.28 -12.86 5.95
C HIS A 78 -9.33 -13.77 7.17
N PHE A 79 -8.41 -13.56 8.10
CA PHE A 79 -8.36 -14.28 9.37
C PHE A 79 -8.99 -13.40 10.45
N LEU A 80 -9.97 -13.93 11.18
CA LEU A 80 -10.72 -13.14 12.18
C LEU A 80 -9.95 -12.98 13.49
N GLU A 81 -9.26 -14.03 13.91
CA GLU A 81 -8.59 -14.12 15.21
C GLU A 81 -7.07 -14.05 15.10
N GLU A 82 -6.53 -14.11 13.87
CA GLU A 82 -5.09 -14.19 13.63
C GLU A 82 -4.62 -13.12 12.64
N SER A 83 -3.35 -12.73 12.75
CA SER A 83 -2.74 -11.78 11.83
C SER A 83 -2.45 -12.43 10.47
N ALA A 84 -2.86 -11.78 9.38
CA ALA A 84 -2.52 -12.22 8.02
C ALA A 84 -1.00 -12.32 7.78
N LEU A 85 -0.19 -11.51 8.48
CA LEU A 85 1.27 -11.53 8.39
C LEU A 85 1.87 -12.87 8.87
N LYS A 86 1.26 -13.49 9.88
CA LYS A 86 1.67 -14.81 10.37
C LYS A 86 1.65 -15.83 9.23
N TYR A 87 0.57 -15.85 8.45
CA TYR A 87 0.38 -16.78 7.35
C TYR A 87 1.27 -16.48 6.15
N GLU A 88 1.54 -15.20 5.87
CA GLU A 88 2.56 -14.83 4.89
C GLU A 88 3.94 -15.39 5.24
N ILE A 89 4.37 -15.25 6.50
CA ILE A 89 5.66 -15.79 6.96
C ILE A 89 5.68 -17.32 6.85
N ILE A 90 4.61 -17.99 7.30
CA ILE A 90 4.49 -19.46 7.24
C ILE A 90 4.56 -19.95 5.79
N LEU A 91 3.76 -19.40 4.88
CA LEU A 91 3.75 -19.84 3.49
C LEU A 91 5.04 -19.47 2.76
N ARG A 92 5.66 -18.33 3.07
CA ARG A 92 6.99 -17.98 2.52
C ARG A 92 8.04 -19.01 2.90
N LYS A 93 8.06 -19.42 4.18
CA LYS A 93 8.97 -20.45 4.66
C LYS A 93 8.69 -21.80 3.98
N TRP A 94 7.43 -22.22 3.95
CA TRP A 94 6.98 -23.46 3.31
C TRP A 94 7.39 -23.53 1.82
N LEU A 95 7.13 -22.47 1.06
CA LEU A 95 7.56 -22.36 -0.32
C LEU A 95 9.10 -22.39 -0.41
N SER A 96 9.79 -21.57 0.37
CA SER A 96 11.26 -21.52 0.36
C SER A 96 11.89 -22.89 0.60
N GLU A 97 11.38 -23.67 1.55
CA GLU A 97 11.88 -25.01 1.86
C GLU A 97 11.67 -25.98 0.69
N HIS A 98 10.47 -25.99 0.09
CA HIS A 98 10.17 -26.86 -1.04
C HIS A 98 11.05 -26.56 -2.26
N TYR A 99 11.23 -25.28 -2.60
CA TYR A 99 12.06 -24.90 -3.74
C TYR A 99 13.55 -25.12 -3.45
N HIS A 100 14.02 -24.90 -2.23
CA HIS A 100 15.39 -25.25 -1.87
C HIS A 100 15.68 -26.75 -2.08
N LYS A 101 14.70 -27.61 -1.79
CA LYS A 101 14.80 -29.07 -1.97
C LYS A 101 14.67 -29.53 -3.44
N HIS A 102 13.86 -28.84 -4.25
CA HIS A 102 13.42 -29.37 -5.55
C HIS A 102 13.78 -28.52 -6.78
N GLN A 103 14.12 -27.23 -6.66
CA GLN A 103 14.52 -26.37 -7.79
C GLN A 103 14.93 -24.93 -7.38
N PRO A 104 16.01 -24.34 -7.93
CA PRO A 104 16.32 -22.92 -7.79
C PRO A 104 15.53 -22.08 -8.81
N SER A 105 14.19 -22.13 -8.79
CA SER A 105 13.40 -21.21 -9.63
C SER A 105 13.08 -19.93 -8.86
N ILE A 106 13.28 -18.79 -9.51
CA ILE A 106 12.97 -17.47 -8.96
C ILE A 106 11.45 -17.35 -8.90
N ILE A 107 10.88 -17.54 -7.72
CA ILE A 107 9.55 -17.00 -7.43
C ILE A 107 9.74 -15.50 -7.30
N GLU A 108 9.06 -14.73 -8.16
CA GLU A 108 9.03 -13.28 -8.06
C GLU A 108 8.23 -12.87 -6.82
N TYR A 109 8.90 -12.87 -5.66
CA TYR A 109 8.38 -12.27 -4.43
C TYR A 109 8.54 -10.76 -4.53
N GLN A 110 7.46 -10.00 -4.78
CA GLN A 110 7.53 -8.55 -4.59
C GLN A 110 6.28 -7.90 -3.99
N PRO A 111 6.48 -6.83 -3.18
CA PRO A 111 7.72 -6.06 -3.04
C PRO A 111 8.44 -6.22 -1.70
N ARG A 112 9.78 -6.20 -1.75
CA ARG A 112 10.60 -5.73 -0.63
C ARG A 112 10.59 -4.21 -0.64
N VAL A 113 9.94 -3.60 0.36
CA VAL A 113 10.28 -2.22 0.75
C VAL A 113 11.67 -2.30 1.38
N ARG A 114 12.70 -1.83 0.68
CA ARG A 114 13.95 -1.46 1.35
C ARG A 114 13.66 -0.15 2.07
N MET A 115 13.55 -0.23 3.40
CA MET A 115 14.01 0.87 4.21
C MET A 115 15.51 0.93 3.96
N GLN A 116 15.97 1.86 3.12
CA GLN A 116 17.25 2.47 3.47
C GLN A 116 17.09 2.86 4.94
N LEU A 117 18.04 2.49 5.80
CA LEU A 117 18.11 3.07 7.14
C LEU A 117 17.90 4.58 6.94
N PRO A 118 17.07 5.25 7.75
CA PRO A 118 17.11 6.71 7.75
C PRO A 118 18.58 7.07 7.86
N THR A 119 19.10 7.73 6.81
CA THR A 119 20.45 8.26 6.85
C THR A 119 20.53 8.99 8.18
N GLN A 120 21.54 8.65 8.99
CA GLN A 120 21.70 9.19 10.34
C GLN A 120 21.26 10.65 10.31
N SER A 121 20.27 10.97 11.14
CA SER A 121 19.94 12.35 11.42
C SER A 121 21.22 12.98 11.94
N ASP A 122 21.94 13.67 11.07
CA ASP A 122 23.04 14.55 11.43
C ASP A 122 22.43 15.63 12.32
N GLY A 123 22.45 15.37 13.63
CA GLY A 123 22.35 16.36 14.68
C GLY A 123 20.94 16.84 15.00
N LEU A 124 20.59 16.66 16.27
CA LEU A 124 19.62 17.47 17.02
C LEU A 124 19.93 18.98 17.04
N TRP A 125 20.96 19.46 16.34
CA TRP A 125 21.33 20.87 16.26
C TRP A 125 22.01 21.16 14.91
N ARG A 126 21.22 21.52 13.90
CA ARG A 126 21.68 22.45 12.86
C ARG A 126 20.63 23.56 12.73
N PRO A 127 20.99 24.83 12.97
CA PRO A 127 20.07 25.93 12.80
C PRO A 127 19.62 25.96 11.34
N SER A 128 18.31 26.07 11.14
CA SER A 128 17.70 26.34 9.85
C SER A 128 18.22 27.68 9.32
N SER A 129 19.33 27.68 8.61
CA SER A 129 19.67 28.74 7.65
C SER A 129 19.08 28.36 6.30
N ASN A 130 17.75 28.30 6.22
CA ASN A 130 17.05 28.50 4.97
C ASN A 130 16.16 29.72 5.15
N GLN A 131 16.79 30.90 5.03
CA GLN A 131 16.08 32.08 4.56
C GLN A 131 15.48 31.72 3.20
N LYS A 132 14.23 31.26 3.18
CA LYS A 132 13.39 31.45 2.00
C LYS A 132 13.42 32.94 1.73
N LYS A 133 14.13 33.36 0.66
CA LYS A 133 13.90 34.67 0.05
C LYS A 133 12.44 34.68 -0.38
N ILE A 134 11.59 35.24 0.47
CA ILE A 134 10.23 35.61 0.13
C ILE A 134 10.39 36.66 -0.95
N THR A 135 10.20 36.28 -2.21
CA THR A 135 10.05 37.26 -3.27
C THR A 135 8.73 37.97 -3.00
N PRO A 136 8.72 39.28 -2.69
CA PRO A 136 7.48 39.96 -2.34
C PRO A 136 6.54 39.94 -3.54
N TYR A 137 5.26 39.70 -3.25
CA TYR A 137 4.22 39.78 -4.28
C TYR A 137 4.21 41.20 -4.85
N LYS A 138 3.99 41.37 -6.16
CA LYS A 138 4.07 42.68 -6.84
C LYS A 138 3.24 43.78 -6.15
N LEU A 139 2.15 43.40 -5.48
CA LEU A 139 1.29 44.30 -4.68
C LEU A 139 1.98 44.86 -3.44
N GLU A 140 2.81 44.07 -2.74
CA GLU A 140 3.55 44.53 -1.56
C GLU A 140 4.63 45.57 -1.92
N LYS A 141 5.24 45.46 -3.10
CA LYS A 141 6.17 46.49 -3.61
C LYS A 141 5.46 47.81 -3.91
N ILE A 142 4.25 47.77 -4.48
CA ILE A 142 3.46 48.97 -4.77
C ILE A 142 2.99 49.61 -3.47
N LEU A 143 2.51 48.80 -2.51
CA LEU A 143 2.07 49.29 -1.20
C LEU A 143 3.23 49.92 -0.42
N MET A 144 4.40 49.28 -0.39
CA MET A 144 5.60 49.87 0.23
C MET A 144 6.07 51.15 -0.47
N GLY A 145 5.94 51.23 -1.79
CA GLY A 145 6.23 52.45 -2.55
C GLY A 145 5.30 53.61 -2.19
N LEU A 146 3.99 53.34 -2.01
CA LEU A 146 3.02 54.35 -1.58
C LEU A 146 3.26 54.81 -0.15
N ILE A 147 3.57 53.87 0.75
CA ILE A 147 3.90 54.18 2.15
C ILE A 147 5.17 55.04 2.23
N THR A 148 6.22 54.70 1.48
CA THR A 148 7.46 55.50 1.47
C THR A 148 7.29 56.88 0.84
N LEU A 149 6.45 57.03 -0.20
CA LEU A 149 6.08 58.34 -0.74
C LEU A 149 5.30 59.20 0.27
N PHE A 150 4.35 58.59 0.98
CA PHE A 150 3.56 59.26 2.00
C PHE A 150 4.42 59.74 3.18
N PHE A 151 5.34 58.91 3.67
CA PHE A 151 6.29 59.32 4.70
C PHE A 151 7.26 60.40 4.21
N ARG A 152 7.72 60.33 2.95
CA ARG A 152 8.59 61.38 2.38
C ARG A 152 7.86 62.73 2.24
N SER A 153 6.58 62.75 1.86
CA SER A 153 5.83 64.00 1.78
C SER A 153 5.51 64.57 3.16
N LEU A 154 5.27 63.72 4.17
CA LEU A 154 5.06 64.15 5.55
C LEU A 154 6.34 64.70 6.19
N LEU A 155 7.49 64.11 5.87
CA LEU A 155 8.80 64.54 6.37
C LEU A 155 9.39 65.72 5.60
N SER A 156 8.91 66.04 4.40
CA SER A 156 9.36 67.23 3.64
C SER A 156 8.53 68.49 3.94
N LEU A 157 7.56 68.38 4.85
CA LEU A 157 6.71 69.48 5.35
C LEU A 157 7.12 69.95 6.75
N TRP A 158 8.24 69.41 7.27
CA TRP A 158 9.00 69.85 8.44
C TRP A 158 10.41 70.23 7.99
#